data_AF-A0A931SRC6-F1
#
_entry.id   AF-A0A931SRC6-F1
#
_cell.length_a   1.000
_cell.length_b   1.000
_cell.length_c   1.000
_cell.angle_alpha   90.00
_cell.angle_beta   90.00
_cell.angle_gamma   90.00
#
_symmetry.space_group_name_H-M   'P 1'
#
loop_
_entity.id
_entity.type
_entity.pdbx_description
1 polymer ?
#
loop_
_entity_poly.entity_id
_entity_poly.type
_entity_poly.pdbx_seq_one_letter_code
_entity_poly.pdbx_strand_id
1 'polypeptide(L)'
;MIRLNLLKGVVLSGLVWVAAGLFNTQVLNARYYRGLSEQNRIRLVPLEAPRGRVFDRAGRLLATNRPSFNLTATPEDVTPEVFPELARLLKIPEGQIRERMAAEREYPFAPVILSSDITKRQLFEIEEMRPELPGVSIQTDWTRSYPYGVVASHVIGYLGKISPEEYQRSNRERYGFTALVGRTGIEKVFDLKLRGWRGGKQVEVNARGERIRVVAEKPPVPGEEVTLTIDLEFQKRLTELIAGKKATVAFMDIKTDELLALASNPGFDPNVFVSPRGSSTRLEYLTSRNAPLLHRGIGAAYPPGSVFKLVTALAALESGKITPHTTFNCPGYFKLSRKSRAFHCWNEKGHGRLDLYHALERSCNVYFYNAGKLVGVETLARYSRELGFGQSVELDLTRMAPGLVPDSAWKKGRFKQPWYEGETLNFAVGQGFLLVSPIQVLRLCAMIAKNGEWVEPKLLRGVEPDPEFPRKKIAIHPEHLKVIRQGMLKVVESEFGTGQLARVDFDMMAGKTGTAQAPPHEPHAWMTGFFPYNDPQIAFVLFVEHGGSGGITAARLVKQALQIWKETYGQPVA
;
A
#
# COMPACT_ATOMS: atom_id res chain seq x y z
N MET A 1 28.42 88.92 6.08
CA MET A 1 29.52 87.95 6.28
C MET A 1 29.24 86.91 7.37
N ILE A 2 28.78 87.31 8.57
CA ILE A 2 28.55 86.38 9.70
C ILE A 2 27.59 85.22 9.38
N ARG A 3 26.43 85.52 8.75
CA ARG A 3 25.45 84.48 8.36
C ARG A 3 25.99 83.43 7.39
N LEU A 4 26.89 83.83 6.48
CA LEU A 4 27.51 82.94 5.50
C LEU A 4 28.54 82.02 6.18
N ASN A 5 29.31 82.54 7.14
CA ASN A 5 30.26 81.75 7.91
C ASN A 5 29.56 80.77 8.87
N LEU A 6 28.41 81.17 9.42
CA LEU A 6 27.59 80.29 10.26
C LEU A 6 27.01 79.13 9.43
N LEU A 7 26.49 79.42 8.23
CA LEU A 7 26.01 78.41 7.29
C LEU A 7 27.14 77.43 6.90
N LYS A 8 28.33 77.94 6.58
CA LYS A 8 29.51 77.12 6.29
C LYS A 8 29.87 76.22 7.47
N GLY A 9 29.84 76.75 8.70
CA GLY A 9 30.11 75.97 9.92
C GLY A 9 29.12 74.82 10.12
N VAL A 10 27.83 75.06 9.90
CA VAL A 10 26.77 74.03 9.99
C VAL A 10 26.93 72.96 8.89
N VAL A 11 27.26 73.37 7.66
CA VAL A 11 27.51 72.40 6.58
C VAL A 11 28.76 71.57 6.88
N LEU A 12 29.84 72.20 7.36
CA LEU A 12 31.09 71.51 7.67
C LEU A 12 30.91 70.51 8.82
N SER A 13 30.19 70.90 9.88
CA SER A 13 29.90 70.00 10.99
C SER A 13 29.01 68.84 10.57
N GLY A 14 28.02 69.09 9.69
CA GLY A 14 27.21 68.03 9.07
C GLY A 14 28.05 67.04 8.26
N LEU A 15 28.99 67.53 7.45
CA LEU A 15 29.91 66.68 6.68
C LEU A 15 30.84 65.86 7.57
N VAL A 16 31.38 66.45 8.65
CA VAL A 16 32.21 65.74 9.63
C VAL A 16 31.41 64.64 10.32
N TRP A 17 30.14 64.90 10.65
CA TRP A 17 29.27 63.89 11.27
C TRP A 17 28.98 62.71 10.31
N VAL A 18 28.70 63.00 9.03
CA VAL A 18 28.56 61.97 8.00
C VAL A 18 29.85 61.17 7.81
N ALA A 19 31.01 61.84 7.78
CA ALA A 19 32.32 61.20 7.66
C ALA A 19 32.63 60.29 8.86
N ALA A 20 32.31 60.72 10.07
CA ALA A 20 32.43 59.89 11.28
C ALA A 20 31.52 58.67 11.23
N GLY A 21 30.27 58.82 10.75
CA GLY A 21 29.36 57.71 10.51
C GLY A 21 29.88 56.72 9.47
N LEU A 22 30.45 57.22 8.37
CA LEU A 22 31.12 56.40 7.34
C LEU A 22 32.33 55.66 7.90
N PHE A 23 33.18 56.32 8.69
CA PHE A 23 34.32 55.68 9.32
C PHE A 23 33.89 54.56 10.30
N ASN A 24 32.83 54.80 11.08
CA ASN A 24 32.28 53.81 11.98
C ASN A 24 31.72 52.58 11.24
N THR A 25 31.05 52.79 10.10
CA THR A 25 30.47 51.68 9.31
C THR A 25 31.51 50.95 8.47
N GLN A 26 32.40 51.67 7.78
CA GLN A 26 33.36 51.12 6.82
C GLN A 26 34.68 50.65 7.45
N VAL A 27 35.06 51.15 8.62
CA VAL A 27 36.34 50.81 9.28
C VAL A 27 36.11 50.07 10.59
N LEU A 28 35.39 50.68 11.55
CA LEU A 28 35.19 50.06 12.88
C LEU A 28 34.32 48.80 12.81
N ASN A 29 33.20 48.87 12.09
CA ASN A 29 32.26 47.76 11.92
C ASN A 29 32.41 47.04 10.57
N ALA A 30 33.53 47.25 9.86
CA ALA A 30 33.76 46.72 8.52
C ALA A 30 33.57 45.20 8.44
N ARG A 31 34.14 44.46 9.39
CA ARG A 31 34.03 43.00 9.46
C ARG A 31 32.60 42.54 9.74
N TYR A 32 31.87 43.27 10.59
CA TYR A 32 30.49 42.97 10.93
C TYR A 32 29.54 43.16 9.74
N TYR A 33 29.59 44.34 9.09
CA TYR A 33 28.75 44.62 7.92
C TYR A 33 29.16 43.82 6.69
N ARG A 34 30.46 43.51 6.52
CA ARG A 34 30.91 42.58 5.48
C ARG A 34 30.39 41.17 5.74
N GLY A 35 30.38 40.69 6.98
CA GLY A 35 29.79 39.40 7.35
C GLY A 35 28.28 39.34 7.08
N LEU A 36 27.53 40.37 7.45
CA LEU A 36 26.10 40.49 7.11
C LEU A 36 25.86 40.54 5.59
N SER A 37 26.70 41.28 4.86
CA SER A 37 26.62 41.34 3.40
C SER A 37 26.93 39.99 2.75
N GLU A 38 27.92 39.25 3.25
CA GLU A 38 28.25 37.91 2.76
C GLU A 38 27.11 36.92 3.04
N GLN A 39 26.52 36.96 4.23
CA GLN A 39 25.37 36.12 4.59
C GLN A 39 24.12 36.43 3.75
N ASN A 40 23.89 37.70 3.39
CA ASN A 40 22.78 38.08 2.52
C ASN A 40 23.04 37.76 1.04
N ARG A 41 24.32 37.69 0.64
CA ARG A 41 24.74 37.41 -0.75
C ARG A 41 24.75 35.92 -1.08
N ILE A 42 25.03 35.06 -0.10
CA ILE A 42 25.08 33.60 -0.30
C ILE A 42 23.75 32.98 0.11
N ARG A 43 23.06 32.35 -0.85
CA ARG A 43 21.82 31.61 -0.59
C ARG A 43 22.03 30.12 -0.72
N LEU A 44 21.37 29.37 0.17
CA LEU A 44 21.31 27.91 0.10
C LEU A 44 20.10 27.51 -0.74
N VAL A 45 20.32 26.65 -1.73
CA VAL A 45 19.25 26.07 -2.55
C VAL A 45 19.33 24.55 -2.40
N PRO A 46 18.39 23.91 -1.69
CA PRO A 46 18.36 22.48 -1.51
C PRO A 46 18.05 21.81 -2.86
N LEU A 47 18.67 20.65 -3.07
CA LEU A 47 18.41 19.80 -4.21
C LEU A 47 17.83 18.50 -3.69
N GLU A 48 16.56 18.25 -3.99
CA GLU A 48 15.95 16.96 -3.67
C GLU A 48 16.59 15.85 -4.53
N ALA A 49 16.72 14.66 -3.94
CA ALA A 49 17.27 13.52 -4.65
C ALA A 49 16.21 12.86 -5.53
N PRO A 50 16.56 12.44 -6.77
CA PRO A 50 15.69 11.60 -7.55
C PRO A 50 15.49 10.28 -6.81
N ARG A 51 14.23 9.94 -6.61
CA ARG A 51 13.82 8.76 -5.86
C ARG A 51 14.13 7.49 -6.67
N GLY A 52 14.60 6.41 -6.05
CA GLY A 52 14.95 5.16 -6.71
C GLY A 52 13.83 4.63 -7.61
N ARG A 53 14.20 4.04 -8.75
CA ARG A 53 13.25 3.47 -9.71
C ARG A 53 12.70 2.14 -9.19
N VAL A 54 11.45 1.86 -9.49
CA VAL A 54 10.78 0.60 -9.13
C VAL A 54 10.52 -0.16 -10.43
N PHE A 55 11.00 -1.39 -10.50
CA PHE A 55 10.83 -2.29 -11.63
C PHE A 55 9.91 -3.45 -11.29
N ASP A 56 9.23 -4.00 -12.29
CA ASP A 56 8.59 -5.31 -12.18
C ASP A 56 9.61 -6.43 -12.44
N ARG A 57 9.19 -7.70 -12.33
CA ARG A 57 10.09 -8.84 -12.50
C ARG A 57 10.71 -8.94 -13.90
N ALA A 58 10.08 -8.34 -14.92
CA ALA A 58 10.53 -8.33 -16.30
C ALA A 58 11.36 -7.08 -16.66
N GLY A 59 11.65 -6.19 -15.70
CA GLY A 59 12.42 -4.97 -15.91
C GLY A 59 11.61 -3.77 -16.43
N ARG A 60 10.28 -3.82 -16.38
CA ARG A 60 9.38 -2.72 -16.75
C ARG A 60 9.28 -1.70 -15.61
N LEU A 61 9.32 -0.41 -15.94
CA LEU A 61 9.30 0.68 -14.96
C LEU A 61 7.90 0.90 -14.36
N LEU A 62 7.71 0.49 -13.11
CA LEU A 62 6.48 0.67 -12.35
C LEU A 62 6.38 2.08 -11.73
N ALA A 63 7.50 2.59 -11.23
CA ALA A 63 7.62 3.96 -10.73
C ALA A 63 8.98 4.55 -11.12
N THR A 64 8.95 5.77 -11.62
CA THR A 64 10.13 6.50 -12.10
C THR A 64 10.02 7.97 -11.72
N ASN A 65 10.98 8.79 -12.14
CA ASN A 65 10.90 10.23 -12.00
C ASN A 65 10.98 10.89 -13.37
N ARG A 66 10.34 12.04 -13.50
CA ARG A 66 10.50 12.93 -14.64
C ARG A 66 10.92 14.32 -14.17
N PRO A 67 11.59 15.11 -15.02
CA PRO A 67 11.83 16.51 -14.74
C PRO A 67 10.50 17.25 -14.56
N SER A 68 10.47 18.14 -13.57
CA SER A 68 9.39 19.09 -13.30
C SER A 68 9.97 20.49 -13.12
N PHE A 69 9.20 21.48 -13.54
CA PHE A 69 9.54 22.89 -13.37
C PHE A 69 8.62 23.47 -12.31
N ASN A 70 9.20 24.03 -11.24
CA ASN A 70 8.45 24.64 -10.15
C ASN A 70 8.65 26.15 -10.23
N LEU A 71 7.55 26.90 -10.24
CA LEU A 71 7.59 28.34 -10.05
C LEU A 71 7.80 28.62 -8.57
N THR A 72 8.88 29.31 -8.25
CA THR A 72 9.27 29.64 -6.89
C THR A 72 9.45 31.15 -6.73
N ALA A 73 9.28 31.64 -5.50
CA ALA A 73 9.53 33.04 -5.18
C ALA A 73 10.26 33.17 -3.86
N THR A 74 11.24 34.07 -3.79
CA THR A 74 11.94 34.43 -2.55
C THR A 74 11.23 35.65 -1.94
N PRO A 75 10.48 35.49 -0.83
CA PRO A 75 9.61 36.56 -0.32
C PRO A 75 10.31 37.90 -0.10
N GLU A 76 11.58 37.88 0.31
CA GLU A 76 12.38 39.07 0.57
C GLU A 76 12.73 39.90 -0.69
N ASP A 77 12.66 39.31 -1.88
CA ASP A 77 12.99 39.99 -3.14
C ASP A 77 11.77 40.38 -3.98
N VAL A 78 10.57 39.94 -3.56
CA VAL A 78 9.33 40.18 -4.31
C VAL A 78 8.73 41.50 -3.90
N THR A 79 8.49 42.37 -4.88
CA THR A 79 7.82 43.65 -4.65
C THR A 79 6.29 43.52 -4.71
N PRO A 80 5.51 44.40 -4.06
CA PRO A 80 4.05 44.34 -4.04
C PRO A 80 3.39 44.32 -5.42
N GLU A 81 4.04 44.88 -6.44
CA GLU A 81 3.55 45.00 -7.82
C GLU A 81 3.58 43.66 -8.57
N VAL A 82 4.33 42.68 -8.09
CA VAL A 82 4.47 41.34 -8.70
C VAL A 82 3.25 40.46 -8.41
N PHE A 83 2.53 40.73 -7.32
CA PHE A 83 1.43 39.88 -6.85
C PHE A 83 0.25 39.80 -7.85
N PRO A 84 -0.23 40.91 -8.46
CA PRO A 84 -1.27 40.86 -9.50
C PRO A 84 -0.85 40.06 -10.73
N GLU A 85 0.41 40.20 -11.17
CA GLU A 85 0.93 39.46 -12.33
C GLU A 85 1.01 37.97 -12.06
N LEU A 86 1.50 37.58 -10.87
CA LEU A 86 1.50 36.17 -10.45
C LEU A 86 0.09 35.61 -10.35
N ALA A 87 -0.88 36.39 -9.85
CA ALA A 87 -2.28 35.97 -9.77
C ALA A 87 -2.87 35.70 -11.17
N ARG A 88 -2.59 36.58 -12.12
CA ARG A 88 -3.00 36.44 -13.53
C ARG A 88 -2.38 35.20 -14.17
N LEU A 89 -1.08 34.98 -13.98
CA LEU A 89 -0.32 33.89 -14.61
C LEU A 89 -0.69 32.52 -14.03
N LEU A 90 -0.84 32.44 -12.71
CA LEU A 90 -1.20 31.20 -12.01
C LEU A 90 -2.70 30.93 -12.00
N LYS A 91 -3.53 31.92 -12.36
CA LYS A 91 -5.00 31.86 -12.29
C LYS A 91 -5.49 31.50 -10.88
N ILE A 92 -4.84 32.06 -9.86
CA ILE A 92 -5.24 31.92 -8.45
C ILE A 92 -5.39 33.29 -7.81
N PRO A 93 -6.27 33.45 -6.80
CA PRO A 93 -6.45 34.73 -6.12
C PRO A 93 -5.14 35.22 -5.48
N GLU A 94 -4.91 36.53 -5.54
CA GLU A 94 -3.73 37.17 -4.94
C GLU A 94 -3.55 36.82 -3.46
N GLY A 95 -4.66 36.76 -2.71
CA GLY A 95 -4.65 36.37 -1.29
C GLY A 95 -4.03 34.99 -1.05
N GLN A 96 -4.23 34.02 -1.95
CA GLN A 96 -3.60 32.70 -1.82
C GLN A 96 -2.09 32.75 -2.11
N ILE A 97 -1.63 33.65 -2.98
CA ILE A 97 -0.19 33.83 -3.24
C ILE A 97 0.48 34.44 -2.01
N ARG A 98 -0.14 35.47 -1.43
CA ARG A 98 0.33 36.10 -0.18
C ARG A 98 0.40 35.08 0.96
N GLU A 99 -0.62 34.24 1.11
CA GLU A 99 -0.63 33.17 2.11
C GLU A 99 0.50 32.15 1.88
N ARG A 100 0.74 31.71 0.64
CA ARG A 100 1.87 30.82 0.31
C ARG A 100 3.20 31.47 0.67
N MET A 101 3.38 32.75 0.34
CA MET A 101 4.61 33.49 0.63
C MET A 101 4.85 33.73 2.12
N ALA A 102 3.80 33.76 2.93
CA ALA A 102 3.87 33.84 4.39
C ALA A 102 4.09 32.49 5.08
N ALA A 103 4.10 31.37 4.32
CA ALA A 103 4.29 30.04 4.88
C ALA A 103 5.67 29.88 5.55
N GLU A 104 5.75 28.94 6.51
CA GLU A 104 7.00 28.59 7.18
C GLU A 104 8.02 28.02 6.19
N ARG A 105 9.30 28.30 6.47
CA ARG A 105 10.42 28.04 5.56
C ARG A 105 11.55 27.31 6.28
N GLU A 106 12.28 26.49 5.53
CA GLU A 106 13.37 25.66 6.08
C GLU A 106 14.58 26.49 6.52
N TYR A 107 14.86 27.60 5.83
CA TYR A 107 15.94 28.54 6.14
C TYR A 107 15.57 29.96 5.66
N PRO A 108 16.22 31.02 6.18
CA PRO A 108 16.06 32.39 5.68
C PRO A 108 16.34 32.47 4.18
N PHE A 109 15.57 33.26 3.44
CA PHE A 109 15.65 33.38 1.97
C PHE A 109 15.40 32.07 1.21
N ALA A 110 14.82 31.04 1.85
CA ALA A 110 14.36 29.85 1.13
C ALA A 110 13.25 30.22 0.15
N PRO A 111 13.35 29.80 -1.12
CA PRO A 111 12.31 30.04 -2.09
C PRO A 111 11.05 29.25 -1.72
N VAL A 112 9.90 29.90 -1.81
CA VAL A 112 8.58 29.31 -1.62
C VAL A 112 8.07 28.80 -2.97
N ILE A 113 7.59 27.56 -3.01
CA ILE A 113 6.97 26.99 -4.22
C ILE A 113 5.57 27.58 -4.38
N LEU A 114 5.41 28.47 -5.36
CA LEU A 114 4.12 29.08 -5.71
C LEU A 114 3.28 28.15 -6.57
N SER A 115 3.89 27.40 -7.49
CA SER A 115 3.20 26.42 -8.32
C SER A 115 4.16 25.32 -8.73
N SER A 116 3.81 24.06 -8.51
CA SER A 116 4.65 22.94 -8.89
C SER A 116 4.24 22.38 -10.26
N ASP A 117 5.21 21.84 -10.99
CA ASP A 117 5.01 21.16 -12.27
C ASP A 117 4.24 22.00 -13.32
N ILE A 118 4.74 23.22 -13.56
CA ILE A 118 4.18 24.13 -14.58
C ILE A 118 4.36 23.56 -15.99
N THR A 119 3.45 23.91 -16.90
CA THR A 119 3.56 23.45 -18.30
C THR A 119 4.73 24.14 -18.99
N LYS A 120 5.27 23.52 -20.07
CA LYS A 120 6.30 24.17 -20.91
C LYS A 120 5.86 25.54 -21.43
N ARG A 121 4.57 25.71 -21.72
CA ARG A 121 4.01 27.01 -22.14
C ARG A 121 4.13 28.05 -21.03
N GLN A 122 3.69 27.71 -19.82
CA GLN A 122 3.82 28.58 -18.65
C GLN A 122 5.28 28.88 -18.33
N LEU A 123 6.17 27.90 -18.48
CA LEU A 123 7.61 28.07 -18.31
C LEU A 123 8.13 29.18 -19.23
N PHE A 124 7.82 29.12 -20.53
CA PHE A 124 8.27 30.14 -21.49
C PHE A 124 7.63 31.51 -21.23
N GLU A 125 6.32 31.56 -20.93
CA GLU A 125 5.61 32.80 -20.58
C GLU A 125 6.25 33.48 -19.34
N ILE A 126 6.64 32.71 -18.31
CA ILE A 126 7.29 33.23 -17.11
C ILE A 126 8.73 33.69 -17.39
N GLU A 127 9.52 32.91 -18.14
CA GLU A 127 10.90 33.29 -18.45
C GLU A 127 10.96 34.55 -19.34
N GLU A 128 9.98 34.76 -20.22
CA GLU A 128 9.88 35.99 -21.03
C GLU A 128 9.57 37.22 -20.17
N MET A 129 8.67 37.09 -19.19
CA MET A 129 8.31 38.15 -18.23
C MET A 129 9.30 38.31 -17.08
N ARG A 130 10.39 37.55 -17.04
CA ARG A 130 11.33 37.52 -15.91
C ARG A 130 11.85 38.90 -15.46
N PRO A 131 12.14 39.88 -16.34
CA PRO A 131 12.56 41.22 -15.92
C PRO A 131 11.50 41.96 -15.07
N GLU A 132 10.23 41.60 -15.21
CA GLU A 132 9.08 42.21 -14.52
C GLU A 132 8.68 41.45 -13.25
N LEU A 133 9.35 40.33 -12.95
CA LEU A 133 9.03 39.43 -11.83
C LEU A 133 10.22 39.30 -10.85
N PRO A 134 10.66 40.39 -10.19
CA PRO A 134 11.74 40.32 -9.21
C PRO A 134 11.40 39.34 -8.09
N GLY A 135 12.40 38.57 -7.68
CA GLY A 135 12.27 37.52 -6.66
C GLY A 135 11.61 36.22 -7.13
N VAL A 136 11.11 36.15 -8.37
CA VAL A 136 10.49 34.95 -8.95
C VAL A 136 11.53 34.18 -9.78
N SER A 137 11.57 32.86 -9.60
CA SER A 137 12.48 32.01 -10.36
C SER A 137 11.89 30.63 -10.62
N ILE A 138 12.35 29.99 -11.69
CA ILE A 138 11.99 28.60 -11.97
C ILE A 138 13.08 27.68 -11.42
N GLN A 139 12.64 26.75 -10.58
CA GLN A 139 13.47 25.66 -10.07
C GLN A 139 13.19 24.39 -10.85
N THR A 140 14.26 23.73 -11.30
CA THR A 140 14.19 22.38 -11.86
C THR A 140 14.24 21.36 -10.72
N ASP A 141 13.30 20.42 -10.74
CA ASP A 141 13.17 19.39 -9.71
C ASP A 141 12.69 18.08 -10.33
N TRP A 142 12.65 17.02 -9.54
CA TRP A 142 12.16 15.71 -9.94
C TRP A 142 10.76 15.48 -9.37
N THR A 143 9.82 15.11 -10.25
CA THR A 143 8.51 14.63 -9.80
C THR A 143 8.38 13.15 -10.09
N ARG A 144 7.77 12.44 -9.13
CA ARG A 144 7.51 11.01 -9.26
C ARG A 144 6.46 10.78 -10.35
N SER A 145 6.62 9.72 -11.13
CA SER A 145 5.71 9.34 -12.21
C SER A 145 5.46 7.84 -12.19
N TYR A 146 4.19 7.46 -12.38
CA TYR A 146 3.73 6.08 -12.35
C TYR A 146 3.15 5.73 -13.72
N PRO A 147 3.94 5.12 -14.63
CA PRO A 147 3.54 4.92 -16.02
C PRO A 147 2.27 4.10 -16.22
N TYR A 148 1.98 3.17 -15.30
CA TYR A 148 0.85 2.25 -15.38
C TYR A 148 -0.35 2.63 -14.48
N GLY A 149 -0.28 3.80 -13.84
CA GLY A 149 -1.38 4.38 -13.05
C GLY A 149 -2.10 3.38 -12.14
N VAL A 150 -3.37 3.12 -12.45
CA VAL A 150 -4.29 2.31 -11.64
C VAL A 150 -3.84 0.85 -11.47
N VAL A 151 -3.20 0.24 -12.48
CA VAL A 151 -2.92 -1.21 -12.54
C VAL A 151 -2.04 -1.69 -11.37
N ALA A 152 -1.04 -0.89 -11.00
CA ALA A 152 -0.10 -1.21 -9.94
C ALA A 152 -0.27 -0.32 -8.70
N SER A 153 -1.38 0.44 -8.64
CA SER A 153 -1.58 1.51 -7.66
C SER A 153 -1.49 1.06 -6.20
N HIS A 154 -2.10 -0.08 -5.83
CA HIS A 154 -2.06 -0.55 -4.44
C HIS A 154 -0.73 -1.19 -4.06
N VAL A 155 -0.05 -1.84 -5.00
CA VAL A 155 1.26 -2.45 -4.76
C VAL A 155 2.32 -1.36 -4.60
N ILE A 156 2.36 -0.40 -5.52
CA ILE A 156 3.32 0.71 -5.48
C ILE A 156 2.97 1.67 -4.34
N GLY A 157 1.69 2.03 -4.23
CA GLY A 157 1.20 3.06 -3.32
C GLY A 157 1.36 4.46 -3.89
N TYR A 158 1.28 5.47 -3.01
CA TYR A 158 1.42 6.87 -3.37
C TYR A 158 2.26 7.66 -2.36
N LEU A 159 2.70 8.83 -2.80
CA LEU A 159 3.41 9.79 -1.97
C LEU A 159 2.46 10.87 -1.44
N GLY A 160 2.70 11.37 -0.24
CA GLY A 160 2.03 12.55 0.31
C GLY A 160 3.03 13.52 0.90
N LYS A 161 2.66 14.79 1.06
CA LYS A 161 3.52 15.78 1.74
C LYS A 161 3.83 15.33 3.17
N ILE A 162 5.07 15.51 3.62
CA ILE A 162 5.47 15.31 5.01
C ILE A 162 4.66 16.24 5.93
N SER A 163 4.21 15.73 7.08
CA SER A 163 3.56 16.60 8.08
C SER A 163 4.62 17.37 8.89
N PRO A 164 4.26 18.51 9.52
CA PRO A 164 5.19 19.23 10.40
C PRO A 164 5.76 18.34 11.52
N GLU A 165 4.94 17.47 12.10
CA GLU A 165 5.34 16.55 13.17
C GLU A 165 6.30 15.46 12.67
N GLU A 166 6.04 14.92 11.47
CA GLU A 166 6.94 13.96 10.82
C GLU A 166 8.28 14.62 10.48
N TYR A 167 8.24 15.84 9.96
CA TYR A 167 9.43 16.62 9.62
C TYR A 167 10.33 16.86 10.84
N GLN A 168 9.75 17.29 11.97
CA GLN A 168 10.48 17.54 13.22
C GLN A 168 11.20 16.29 13.76
N ARG A 169 10.65 15.09 13.53
CA ARG A 169 11.22 13.81 13.98
C ARG A 169 12.16 13.16 12.96
N SER A 170 12.21 13.70 11.75
CA SER A 170 12.95 13.12 10.62
C SER A 170 14.38 13.64 10.53
N ASN A 171 15.24 12.90 9.84
CA ASN A 171 16.59 13.37 9.51
C ASN A 171 16.51 14.46 8.43
N ARG A 172 16.85 15.71 8.79
CA ARG A 172 16.81 16.89 7.90
C ARG A 172 17.72 16.77 6.66
N GLU A 173 18.76 15.94 6.71
CA GLU A 173 19.60 15.63 5.55
C GLU A 173 18.89 14.81 4.48
N ARG A 174 17.81 14.11 4.87
CA ARG A 174 16.99 13.29 3.97
C ARG A 174 15.64 13.92 3.68
N TYR A 175 15.02 14.58 4.65
CA TYR A 175 13.68 15.12 4.53
C TYR A 175 13.71 16.64 4.56
N GLY A 176 13.31 17.26 3.44
CA GLY A 176 13.02 18.69 3.36
C GLY A 176 11.62 19.04 3.85
N PHE A 177 11.39 20.33 4.11
CA PHE A 177 10.10 20.83 4.60
C PHE A 177 8.92 20.56 3.63
N THR A 178 9.21 20.49 2.32
CA THR A 178 8.22 20.20 1.27
C THR A 178 8.30 18.75 0.75
N ALA A 179 9.06 17.89 1.43
CA ALA A 179 9.35 16.55 0.95
C ALA A 179 8.07 15.69 0.81
N LEU A 180 8.05 14.88 -0.24
CA LEU A 180 7.03 13.85 -0.43
C LEU A 180 7.48 12.55 0.23
N VAL A 181 6.63 11.95 1.05
CA VAL A 181 6.85 10.69 1.80
C VAL A 181 5.87 9.60 1.36
N GLY A 182 6.34 8.36 1.33
CA GLY A 182 5.49 7.21 1.03
C GLY A 182 4.37 7.03 2.05
N ARG A 183 3.13 6.96 1.58
CA ARG A 183 1.94 6.80 2.44
C ARG A 183 1.38 5.38 2.44
N THR A 184 1.54 4.65 1.34
CA THR A 184 1.10 3.26 1.19
C THR A 184 2.07 2.47 0.29
N GLY A 185 1.87 1.15 0.19
CA GLY A 185 2.59 0.28 -0.74
C GLY A 185 4.11 0.27 -0.55
N ILE A 186 4.80 -0.08 -1.63
CA ILE A 186 6.27 -0.05 -1.75
C ILE A 186 6.83 1.34 -1.45
N GLU A 187 6.15 2.41 -1.88
CA GLU A 187 6.59 3.78 -1.64
C GLU A 187 6.74 4.08 -0.13
N LYS A 188 5.86 3.54 0.71
CA LYS A 188 5.95 3.67 2.17
C LYS A 188 6.99 2.74 2.77
N VAL A 189 6.97 1.46 2.41
CA VAL A 189 7.86 0.49 3.07
C VAL A 189 9.31 0.77 2.76
N PHE A 190 9.59 1.11 1.52
CA PHE A 190 10.94 1.36 1.05
C PHE A 190 11.25 2.86 0.96
N ASP A 191 10.50 3.74 1.65
CA ASP A 191 10.76 5.20 1.61
C ASP A 191 12.22 5.52 1.91
N LEU A 192 12.82 4.83 2.89
CA LEU A 192 14.21 5.04 3.28
C LEU A 192 15.24 4.60 2.23
N LYS A 193 14.96 3.52 1.47
CA LYS A 193 15.83 3.05 0.38
C LYS A 193 15.62 3.90 -0.87
N LEU A 194 14.37 4.19 -1.19
CA LEU A 194 13.96 4.90 -2.40
C LEU A 194 14.30 6.39 -2.36
N ARG A 195 14.28 7.08 -1.21
CA ARG A 195 14.42 8.55 -1.17
C ARG A 195 15.77 9.10 -1.63
N GLY A 196 16.86 8.39 -1.36
CA GLY A 196 18.21 8.94 -1.53
C GLY A 196 18.57 10.02 -0.51
N TRP A 197 19.61 10.80 -0.81
CA TRP A 197 20.14 11.86 0.05
C TRP A 197 20.14 13.22 -0.65
N ARG A 198 19.62 14.23 0.04
CA ARG A 198 19.50 15.59 -0.51
C ARG A 198 20.89 16.19 -0.75
N GLY A 199 20.97 16.97 -1.80
CA GLY A 199 22.10 17.84 -2.11
C GLY A 199 21.78 19.29 -1.78
N GLY A 200 22.65 20.19 -2.23
CA GLY A 200 22.41 21.61 -2.11
C GLY A 200 23.42 22.43 -2.90
N LYS A 201 23.02 23.63 -3.31
CA LYS A 201 23.89 24.64 -3.93
C LYS A 201 24.00 25.85 -3.03
N GLN A 202 25.18 26.41 -2.94
CA GLN A 202 25.40 27.77 -2.48
C GLN A 202 25.44 28.67 -3.72
N VAL A 203 24.51 29.62 -3.82
CA VAL A 203 24.43 30.55 -4.94
C VAL A 203 24.69 31.98 -4.45
N GLU A 204 25.55 32.69 -5.16
CA GLU A 204 25.78 34.12 -4.95
C GLU A 204 24.71 34.91 -5.72
N VAL A 205 24.02 35.82 -5.04
CA VAL A 205 22.99 36.69 -5.63
C VAL A 205 23.39 38.16 -5.59
N ASN A 206 22.82 38.98 -6.49
CA ASN A 206 22.95 40.43 -6.42
C ASN A 206 21.92 41.06 -5.44
N ALA A 207 21.94 42.39 -5.31
CA ALA A 207 21.01 43.13 -4.45
C ALA A 207 19.52 43.02 -4.86
N ARG A 208 19.22 42.50 -6.05
CA ARG A 208 17.86 42.22 -6.55
C ARG A 208 17.48 40.74 -6.43
N GLY A 209 18.32 39.91 -5.81
CA GLY A 209 18.10 38.48 -5.66
C GLY A 209 18.44 37.63 -6.89
N GLU A 210 19.00 38.23 -7.95
CA GLU A 210 19.35 37.50 -9.18
C GLU A 210 20.62 36.67 -8.97
N ARG A 211 20.58 35.41 -9.40
CA ARG A 211 21.73 34.50 -9.31
C ARG A 211 22.88 34.95 -10.20
N ILE A 212 24.02 35.27 -9.60
CA ILE A 212 25.28 35.60 -10.27
C ILE A 212 26.04 34.31 -10.61
N ARG A 213 26.34 33.49 -9.59
CA ARG A 213 27.12 32.24 -9.77
C ARG A 213 26.83 31.20 -8.69
N VAL A 214 27.21 29.96 -8.95
CA VAL A 214 27.23 28.89 -7.95
C VAL A 214 28.61 28.89 -7.27
N VAL A 215 28.63 29.05 -5.95
CA VAL A 215 29.86 29.09 -5.13
C VAL A 215 30.31 27.68 -4.77
N ALA A 216 29.37 26.83 -4.39
CA ALA A 216 29.62 25.43 -4.06
C ALA A 216 28.38 24.60 -4.37
N GLU A 217 28.56 23.34 -4.75
CA GLU A 217 27.48 22.41 -5.00
C GLU A 217 27.83 21.04 -4.39
N LYS A 218 26.90 20.50 -3.62
CA LYS A 218 26.87 19.11 -3.22
C LYS A 218 25.76 18.42 -4.01
N PRO A 219 26.07 17.57 -5.01
CA PRO A 219 25.03 16.90 -5.77
C PRO A 219 24.22 15.95 -4.88
N PRO A 220 22.91 15.78 -5.12
CA PRO A 220 22.12 14.79 -4.41
C PRO A 220 22.54 13.37 -4.79
N VAL A 221 22.39 12.43 -3.86
CA VAL A 221 22.60 11.00 -4.12
C VAL A 221 21.25 10.35 -4.42
N PRO A 222 21.04 9.79 -5.62
CA PRO A 222 19.81 9.08 -5.95
C PRO A 222 19.50 7.95 -4.97
N GLY A 223 18.21 7.66 -4.80
CA GLY A 223 17.80 6.49 -4.02
C GLY A 223 18.07 5.16 -4.72
N GLU A 224 18.06 4.09 -3.94
CA GLU A 224 18.27 2.73 -4.41
C GLU A 224 17.11 2.25 -5.28
N GLU A 225 17.42 1.52 -6.34
CA GLU A 225 16.43 0.89 -7.19
C GLU A 225 15.92 -0.40 -6.58
N VAL A 226 14.64 -0.71 -6.79
CA VAL A 226 14.02 -1.93 -6.29
C VAL A 226 13.33 -2.67 -7.43
N THR A 227 13.46 -3.99 -7.43
CA THR A 227 12.76 -4.86 -8.39
C THR A 227 11.73 -5.68 -7.63
N LEU A 228 10.48 -5.59 -8.05
CA LEU A 228 9.37 -6.36 -7.48
C LEU A 228 9.27 -7.73 -8.13
N THR A 229 8.64 -8.66 -7.43
CA THR A 229 8.31 -10.00 -7.94
C THR A 229 7.11 -10.00 -8.88
N ILE A 230 6.32 -8.92 -8.89
CA ILE A 230 5.10 -8.77 -9.68
C ILE A 230 5.42 -8.87 -11.16
N ASP A 231 4.62 -9.64 -11.88
CA ASP A 231 4.53 -9.57 -13.34
C ASP A 231 3.44 -8.57 -13.72
N LEU A 232 3.85 -7.45 -14.30
CA LEU A 232 2.93 -6.39 -14.66
C LEU A 232 1.87 -6.82 -15.69
N GLU A 233 2.22 -7.64 -16.67
CA GLU A 233 1.26 -8.05 -17.70
C GLU A 233 0.19 -8.97 -17.09
N PHE A 234 0.62 -9.90 -16.25
CA PHE A 234 -0.31 -10.75 -15.52
C PHE A 234 -1.21 -9.93 -14.59
N GLN A 235 -0.64 -9.00 -13.83
CA GLN A 235 -1.38 -8.10 -12.95
C GLN A 235 -2.40 -7.24 -13.72
N LYS A 236 -2.04 -6.73 -14.90
CA LYS A 236 -2.94 -5.94 -15.75
C LYS A 236 -4.17 -6.75 -16.17
N ARG A 237 -3.97 -7.94 -16.72
CA ARG A 237 -5.06 -8.83 -17.15
C ARG A 237 -5.95 -9.25 -15.99
N LEU A 238 -5.37 -9.51 -14.82
CA LEU A 238 -6.13 -9.79 -13.59
C LEU A 238 -6.92 -8.58 -13.08
N THR A 239 -6.39 -7.37 -13.23
CA THR A 239 -7.08 -6.13 -12.87
C THR A 239 -8.30 -5.89 -13.76
N GLU A 240 -8.16 -6.14 -15.07
CA GLU A 240 -9.25 -6.09 -16.05
C GLU A 240 -10.33 -7.14 -15.73
N LEU A 241 -9.93 -8.37 -15.38
CA LEU A 241 -10.84 -9.45 -14.97
C LEU A 241 -11.76 -9.05 -13.80
N ILE A 242 -11.22 -8.35 -12.81
CA ILE A 242 -11.96 -7.92 -11.61
C ILE A 242 -12.57 -6.52 -11.72
N ALA A 243 -12.48 -5.88 -12.89
CA ALA A 243 -13.01 -4.54 -13.10
C ALA A 243 -14.50 -4.44 -12.76
N GLY A 244 -14.90 -3.29 -12.21
CA GLY A 244 -16.26 -3.03 -11.74
C GLY A 244 -16.68 -3.78 -10.47
N LYS A 245 -15.82 -4.60 -9.86
CA LYS A 245 -16.11 -5.36 -8.63
C LYS A 245 -15.21 -4.92 -7.50
N LYS A 246 -15.75 -4.79 -6.28
CA LYS A 246 -14.92 -4.62 -5.08
C LYS A 246 -14.23 -5.96 -4.79
N ALA A 247 -13.02 -6.14 -5.27
CA ALA A 247 -12.39 -7.46 -5.34
C ALA A 247 -10.88 -7.40 -5.22
N THR A 248 -10.27 -8.55 -4.96
CA THR A 248 -8.83 -8.74 -5.03
C THR A 248 -8.53 -10.15 -5.51
N VAL A 249 -7.46 -10.27 -6.28
CA VAL A 249 -6.94 -11.55 -6.74
C VAL A 249 -5.43 -11.52 -6.57
N ALA A 250 -4.88 -12.58 -5.98
CA ALA A 250 -3.46 -12.71 -5.77
C ALA A 250 -2.99 -14.10 -6.19
N PHE A 251 -1.81 -14.14 -6.79
CA PHE A 251 -1.12 -15.35 -7.23
C PHE A 251 0.30 -15.33 -6.70
N MET A 252 0.75 -16.48 -6.24
CA MET A 252 2.08 -16.67 -5.67
C MET A 252 2.74 -17.90 -6.30
N ASP A 253 4.00 -17.76 -6.66
CA ASP A 253 4.84 -18.88 -7.05
C ASP A 253 5.15 -19.72 -5.81
N ILE A 254 4.83 -21.01 -5.88
CA ILE A 254 5.07 -21.92 -4.77
C ILE A 254 6.56 -22.10 -4.54
N LYS A 255 7.40 -22.26 -5.56
CA LYS A 255 8.82 -22.59 -5.34
C LYS A 255 9.55 -21.45 -4.63
N THR A 256 9.28 -20.22 -5.03
CA THR A 256 10.05 -19.04 -4.58
C THR A 256 9.35 -18.23 -3.48
N ASP A 257 8.07 -18.50 -3.19
CA ASP A 257 7.19 -17.67 -2.34
C ASP A 257 6.95 -16.26 -2.92
N GLU A 258 7.32 -16.01 -4.18
CA GLU A 258 7.19 -14.71 -4.84
C GLU A 258 5.74 -14.43 -5.24
N LEU A 259 5.24 -13.24 -4.90
CA LEU A 259 3.94 -12.77 -5.41
C LEU A 259 4.08 -12.39 -6.88
N LEU A 260 3.39 -13.14 -7.75
CA LEU A 260 3.33 -12.88 -9.19
C LEU A 260 2.35 -11.76 -9.52
N ALA A 261 1.25 -11.68 -8.77
CA ALA A 261 0.27 -10.62 -8.88
C ALA A 261 -0.47 -10.41 -7.56
N LEU A 262 -0.85 -9.17 -7.29
CA LEU A 262 -1.63 -8.75 -6.14
C LEU A 262 -2.57 -7.61 -6.55
N ALA A 263 -3.56 -7.96 -7.38
CA ALA A 263 -4.51 -6.99 -7.92
C ALA A 263 -5.64 -6.70 -6.93
N SER A 264 -6.08 -5.44 -6.85
CA SER A 264 -7.17 -4.98 -5.99
C SER A 264 -7.99 -3.94 -6.74
N ASN A 265 -9.32 -4.01 -6.63
CA ASN A 265 -10.25 -3.12 -7.30
C ASN A 265 -11.35 -2.65 -6.33
N PRO A 266 -11.84 -1.39 -6.44
CA PRO A 266 -11.35 -0.30 -7.30
C PRO A 266 -9.93 0.17 -6.96
N GLY A 267 -9.18 0.56 -7.98
CA GLY A 267 -7.88 1.22 -7.84
C GLY A 267 -7.97 2.74 -7.95
N PHE A 268 -6.80 3.39 -7.90
CA PHE A 268 -6.65 4.85 -7.96
C PHE A 268 -5.42 5.20 -8.80
N ASP A 269 -5.34 6.39 -9.37
CA ASP A 269 -4.11 6.83 -10.03
C ASP A 269 -3.15 7.50 -9.02
N PRO A 270 -1.96 6.93 -8.73
CA PRO A 270 -1.01 7.54 -7.81
C PRO A 270 -0.46 8.89 -8.31
N ASN A 271 -0.50 9.16 -9.62
CA ASN A 271 -0.06 10.44 -10.20
C ASN A 271 -0.88 11.64 -9.66
N VAL A 272 -2.13 11.40 -9.22
CA VAL A 272 -3.00 12.42 -8.60
C VAL A 272 -2.45 12.93 -7.27
N PHE A 273 -1.67 12.12 -6.55
CA PHE A 273 -1.12 12.49 -5.24
C PHE A 273 0.17 13.31 -5.31
N VAL A 274 0.88 13.21 -6.42
CA VAL A 274 2.11 13.96 -6.68
C VAL A 274 1.85 15.24 -7.48
N SER A 275 0.77 15.28 -8.26
CA SER A 275 0.35 16.48 -8.99
C SER A 275 -0.38 17.49 -8.09
N PRO A 276 0.00 18.79 -8.11
CA PRO A 276 -0.75 19.85 -7.43
C PRO A 276 -2.17 20.03 -7.97
N ARG A 277 -2.39 19.73 -9.25
CA ARG A 277 -3.69 19.91 -9.93
C ARG A 277 -4.72 18.83 -9.58
N GLY A 278 -4.30 17.75 -8.92
CA GLY A 278 -5.13 16.62 -8.57
C GLY A 278 -5.96 16.77 -7.29
N SER A 279 -6.12 17.99 -6.74
CA SER A 279 -6.72 18.18 -5.41
C SER A 279 -8.17 17.70 -5.31
N SER A 280 -9.00 17.96 -6.34
CA SER A 280 -10.40 17.50 -6.39
C SER A 280 -10.51 15.98 -6.48
N THR A 281 -9.78 15.35 -7.40
CA THR A 281 -9.75 13.88 -7.55
C THR A 281 -9.16 13.19 -6.31
N ARG A 282 -8.17 13.82 -5.66
CA ARG A 282 -7.63 13.32 -4.39
C ARG A 282 -8.70 13.30 -3.30
N LEU A 283 -9.49 14.37 -3.19
CA LEU A 283 -10.59 14.43 -2.25
C LEU A 283 -11.66 13.38 -2.55
N GLU A 284 -11.96 13.14 -3.83
CA GLU A 284 -12.85 12.06 -4.25
C GLU A 284 -12.35 10.69 -3.79
N TYR A 285 -11.07 10.36 -4.00
CA TYR A 285 -10.51 9.09 -3.53
C TYR A 285 -10.56 8.93 -2.00
N LEU A 286 -10.29 10.01 -1.26
CA LEU A 286 -10.30 10.01 0.20
C LEU A 286 -11.71 9.88 0.79
N THR A 287 -12.73 10.42 0.12
CA THR A 287 -14.12 10.46 0.62
C THR A 287 -15.02 9.39 0.01
N SER A 288 -14.53 8.67 -1.01
CA SER A 288 -15.31 7.65 -1.71
C SER A 288 -15.73 6.49 -0.81
N ARG A 289 -17.03 6.20 -0.80
CA ARG A 289 -17.63 5.03 -0.12
C ARG A 289 -17.12 3.69 -0.68
N ASN A 290 -16.51 3.69 -1.87
CA ASN A 290 -15.94 2.51 -2.46
C ASN A 290 -14.51 2.22 -1.98
N ALA A 291 -13.91 3.11 -1.18
CA ALA A 291 -12.58 2.96 -0.61
C ALA A 291 -11.53 2.49 -1.65
N PRO A 292 -11.28 3.28 -2.72
CA PRO A 292 -10.31 2.91 -3.77
C PRO A 292 -8.87 2.86 -3.25
N LEU A 293 -8.53 3.62 -2.21
CA LEU A 293 -7.19 3.59 -1.58
C LEU A 293 -6.95 2.33 -0.73
N LEU A 294 -8.01 1.58 -0.39
CA LEU A 294 -7.90 0.36 0.39
C LEU A 294 -7.39 -0.78 -0.48
N HIS A 295 -6.22 -1.32 -0.13
CA HIS A 295 -5.75 -2.56 -0.70
C HIS A 295 -6.52 -3.74 -0.08
N ARG A 296 -7.50 -4.31 -0.78
CA ARG A 296 -8.38 -5.36 -0.23
C ARG A 296 -7.65 -6.67 0.08
N GLY A 297 -6.59 -7.00 -0.68
CA GLY A 297 -5.75 -8.17 -0.45
C GLY A 297 -4.98 -8.21 0.88
N ILE A 298 -4.59 -7.05 1.42
CA ILE A 298 -3.66 -6.95 2.56
C ILE A 298 -4.07 -5.96 3.66
N GLY A 299 -4.81 -4.91 3.30
CA GLY A 299 -5.15 -3.78 4.16
C GLY A 299 -6.49 -3.94 4.89
N ALA A 300 -7.22 -5.03 4.64
CA ALA A 300 -8.48 -5.34 5.29
C ALA A 300 -8.57 -6.82 5.65
N ALA A 301 -9.40 -7.12 6.63
CA ALA A 301 -9.74 -8.47 7.05
C ALA A 301 -11.25 -8.67 6.97
N TYR A 302 -11.67 -9.86 6.56
CA TYR A 302 -13.05 -10.19 6.29
C TYR A 302 -13.39 -11.56 6.88
N PRO A 303 -14.68 -11.87 7.11
CA PRO A 303 -15.07 -13.23 7.45
C PRO A 303 -14.70 -14.18 6.29
N PRO A 304 -13.91 -15.25 6.55
CA PRO A 304 -13.51 -16.18 5.50
C PRO A 304 -14.65 -17.08 5.01
N GLY A 305 -15.66 -17.31 5.84
CA GLY A 305 -16.67 -18.34 5.58
C GLY A 305 -16.02 -19.71 5.32
N SER A 306 -16.56 -20.45 4.34
CA SER A 306 -16.20 -21.86 4.16
C SER A 306 -14.75 -22.14 3.75
N VAL A 307 -13.92 -21.15 3.39
CA VAL A 307 -12.47 -21.41 3.19
C VAL A 307 -11.80 -21.79 4.52
N PHE A 308 -12.32 -21.30 5.65
CA PHE A 308 -11.78 -21.61 6.97
C PHE A 308 -12.02 -23.05 7.41
N LYS A 309 -12.93 -23.78 6.76
CA LYS A 309 -13.14 -25.22 7.03
C LYS A 309 -11.87 -26.04 6.81
N LEU A 310 -10.91 -25.57 6.00
CA LEU A 310 -9.59 -26.18 5.88
C LEU A 310 -8.84 -26.16 7.21
N VAL A 311 -8.85 -25.01 7.91
CA VAL A 311 -8.25 -24.85 9.24
C VAL A 311 -8.98 -25.72 10.26
N THR A 312 -10.31 -25.70 10.26
CA THR A 312 -11.11 -26.54 11.16
C THR A 312 -10.85 -28.03 10.94
N ALA A 313 -10.73 -28.47 9.68
CA ALA A 313 -10.40 -29.86 9.35
C ALA A 313 -9.01 -30.25 9.85
N LEU A 314 -8.00 -29.41 9.60
CA LEU A 314 -6.63 -29.62 10.11
C LEU A 314 -6.62 -29.70 11.63
N ALA A 315 -7.23 -28.74 12.31
CA ALA A 315 -7.31 -28.73 13.78
C ALA A 315 -8.00 -30.00 14.33
N ALA A 316 -9.04 -30.49 13.65
CA ALA A 316 -9.77 -31.69 14.07
C ALA A 316 -8.97 -32.99 13.85
N LEU A 317 -8.23 -33.09 12.74
CA LEU A 317 -7.33 -34.21 12.46
C LEU A 317 -6.13 -34.21 13.42
N GLU A 318 -5.47 -33.07 13.57
CA GLU A 318 -4.28 -32.91 14.41
C GLU A 318 -4.55 -33.12 15.90
N SER A 319 -5.75 -32.79 16.37
CA SER A 319 -6.16 -33.06 17.75
C SER A 319 -6.70 -34.49 17.97
N GLY A 320 -6.70 -35.33 16.93
CA GLY A 320 -7.20 -36.70 16.97
C GLY A 320 -8.71 -36.81 17.22
N LYS A 321 -9.46 -35.71 17.04
CA LYS A 321 -10.91 -35.66 17.30
C LYS A 321 -11.74 -36.27 16.18
N ILE A 322 -11.18 -36.32 14.97
CA ILE A 322 -11.74 -37.01 13.81
C ILE A 322 -10.64 -37.77 13.08
N THR A 323 -11.06 -38.73 12.26
CA THR A 323 -10.25 -39.36 11.21
C THR A 323 -10.81 -38.94 9.85
N PRO A 324 -10.10 -39.18 8.73
CA PRO A 324 -10.62 -38.89 7.39
C PRO A 324 -11.97 -39.57 7.10
N HIS A 325 -12.23 -40.71 7.74
CA HIS A 325 -13.44 -41.51 7.58
C HIS A 325 -14.50 -41.29 8.66
N THR A 326 -14.26 -40.39 9.62
CA THR A 326 -15.28 -40.05 10.63
C THR A 326 -16.49 -39.43 9.92
N THR A 327 -17.66 -40.06 10.07
CA THR A 327 -18.89 -39.63 9.40
C THR A 327 -19.83 -38.89 10.33
N PHE A 328 -20.49 -37.84 9.83
CA PHE A 328 -21.64 -37.21 10.48
C PHE A 328 -22.84 -37.20 9.54
N ASN A 329 -24.05 -37.28 10.10
CA ASN A 329 -25.28 -37.12 9.35
C ASN A 329 -25.68 -35.64 9.28
N CYS A 330 -25.94 -35.12 8.09
CA CYS A 330 -26.41 -33.77 7.83
C CYS A 330 -27.88 -33.80 7.38
N PRO A 331 -28.84 -33.57 8.29
CA PRO A 331 -30.26 -33.43 7.95
C PRO A 331 -30.63 -32.01 7.48
N GLY A 332 -29.63 -31.17 7.15
CA GLY A 332 -29.84 -29.77 6.73
C GLY A 332 -29.71 -28.76 7.86
N TYR A 333 -29.63 -29.22 9.12
CA TYR A 333 -29.45 -28.35 10.28
C TYR A 333 -28.71 -29.06 11.42
N PHE A 334 -28.25 -28.28 12.40
CA PHE A 334 -27.61 -28.73 13.63
C PHE A 334 -28.23 -28.02 14.84
N LYS A 335 -28.43 -28.74 15.94
CA LYS A 335 -28.91 -28.18 17.22
C LYS A 335 -27.93 -28.57 18.32
N LEU A 336 -27.48 -27.58 19.12
CA LEU A 336 -26.63 -27.82 20.28
C LEU A 336 -27.35 -28.62 21.37
N SER A 337 -28.63 -28.29 21.57
CA SER A 337 -29.54 -28.97 22.47
C SER A 337 -30.95 -28.98 21.85
N ARG A 338 -31.84 -29.82 22.38
CA ARG A 338 -33.25 -29.89 21.91
C ARG A 338 -33.96 -28.54 21.91
N LYS A 339 -33.59 -27.64 22.84
CA LYS A 339 -34.17 -26.29 23.02
C LYS A 339 -33.40 -25.18 22.31
N SER A 340 -32.21 -25.46 21.78
CA SER A 340 -31.41 -24.45 21.07
C SER A 340 -31.96 -24.14 19.68
N ARG A 341 -31.75 -22.90 19.23
CA ARG A 341 -31.98 -22.50 17.84
C ARG A 341 -31.15 -23.39 16.89
N ALA A 342 -31.74 -23.71 15.74
CA ALA A 342 -31.06 -24.47 14.70
C ALA A 342 -29.99 -23.62 13.96
N PHE A 343 -28.83 -24.22 13.75
CA PHE A 343 -27.79 -23.74 12.85
C PHE A 343 -27.96 -24.45 11.51
N HIS A 344 -28.24 -23.70 10.45
CA HIS A 344 -28.60 -24.29 9.16
C HIS A 344 -27.39 -24.63 8.29
N CYS A 345 -27.49 -25.72 7.55
CA CYS A 345 -26.63 -25.98 6.42
C CYS A 345 -27.04 -25.13 5.24
N TRP A 346 -26.10 -24.85 4.33
CA TRP A 346 -26.42 -24.16 3.07
C TRP A 346 -27.35 -25.00 2.17
N ASN A 347 -27.35 -26.32 2.33
CA ASN A 347 -28.29 -27.23 1.70
C ASN A 347 -29.37 -27.63 2.71
N GLU A 348 -30.56 -27.07 2.55
CA GLU A 348 -31.69 -27.28 3.46
C GLU A 348 -32.20 -28.72 3.47
N LYS A 349 -32.06 -29.45 2.36
CA LYS A 349 -32.40 -30.87 2.28
C LYS A 349 -31.40 -31.77 3.01
N GLY A 350 -30.26 -31.21 3.40
CA GLY A 350 -29.16 -31.94 3.98
C GLY A 350 -28.32 -32.69 2.95
N HIS A 351 -27.22 -33.25 3.44
CA HIS A 351 -26.23 -33.97 2.62
C HIS A 351 -26.19 -35.47 2.96
N GLY A 352 -27.07 -35.94 3.84
CA GLY A 352 -27.04 -37.32 4.35
C GLY A 352 -25.81 -37.58 5.21
N ARG A 353 -25.34 -38.83 5.23
CA ARG A 353 -24.12 -39.22 5.94
C ARG A 353 -22.90 -38.98 5.05
N LEU A 354 -21.92 -38.26 5.57
CA LEU A 354 -20.68 -37.92 4.85
C LEU A 354 -19.46 -37.97 5.77
N ASP A 355 -18.33 -38.38 5.20
CA ASP A 355 -17.00 -38.31 5.80
C ASP A 355 -16.33 -36.95 5.55
N LEU A 356 -15.06 -36.78 5.94
CA LEU A 356 -14.35 -35.50 5.79
C LEU A 356 -14.15 -35.10 4.33
N TYR A 357 -13.86 -36.06 3.44
CA TYR A 357 -13.65 -35.79 2.02
C TYR A 357 -14.91 -35.22 1.37
N HIS A 358 -16.05 -35.85 1.61
CA HIS A 358 -17.35 -35.41 1.10
C HIS A 358 -17.85 -34.14 1.83
N ALA A 359 -17.47 -33.94 3.09
CA ALA A 359 -17.72 -32.69 3.82
C ALA A 359 -17.03 -31.50 3.17
N LEU A 360 -15.78 -31.66 2.74
CA LEU A 360 -15.02 -30.64 2.05
C LEU A 360 -15.57 -30.41 0.64
N GLU A 361 -15.75 -31.47 -0.15
CA GLU A 361 -16.33 -31.48 -1.51
C GLU A 361 -17.62 -30.63 -1.58
N ARG A 362 -18.59 -30.98 -0.74
CA ARG A 362 -19.93 -30.36 -0.68
C ARG A 362 -20.00 -29.23 0.32
N SER A 363 -18.89 -28.84 0.93
CA SER A 363 -18.80 -27.76 1.91
C SER A 363 -19.85 -27.85 3.03
N CYS A 364 -20.11 -29.03 3.58
CA CYS A 364 -21.22 -29.27 4.51
C CYS A 364 -21.04 -28.57 5.87
N ASN A 365 -21.89 -27.59 6.22
CA ASN A 365 -21.77 -26.86 7.49
C ASN A 365 -21.95 -27.78 8.71
N VAL A 366 -22.92 -28.71 8.65
CA VAL A 366 -23.24 -29.59 9.80
C VAL A 366 -22.08 -30.49 10.19
N TYR A 367 -21.31 -30.97 9.22
CA TYR A 367 -20.09 -31.71 9.51
C TYR A 367 -19.10 -30.84 10.31
N PHE A 368 -18.88 -29.61 9.88
CA PHE A 368 -17.97 -28.68 10.53
C PHE A 368 -18.50 -28.10 11.84
N TYR A 369 -19.82 -28.07 12.07
CA TYR A 369 -20.40 -27.80 13.38
C TYR A 369 -20.07 -28.92 14.37
N ASN A 370 -20.20 -30.19 13.96
CA ASN A 370 -19.80 -31.33 14.79
C ASN A 370 -18.28 -31.30 15.06
N ALA A 371 -17.46 -31.15 14.01
CA ALA A 371 -16.01 -31.08 14.16
C ALA A 371 -15.58 -29.92 15.07
N GLY A 372 -16.12 -28.71 14.84
CA GLY A 372 -15.84 -27.55 15.68
C GLY A 372 -16.22 -27.73 17.15
N LYS A 373 -17.37 -28.36 17.42
CA LYS A 373 -17.79 -28.72 18.78
C LYS A 373 -16.84 -29.70 19.45
N LEU A 374 -16.35 -30.72 18.73
CA LEU A 374 -15.39 -31.70 19.25
C LEU A 374 -14.00 -31.10 19.52
N VAL A 375 -13.58 -30.14 18.69
CA VAL A 375 -12.28 -29.47 18.79
C VAL A 375 -12.26 -28.42 19.89
N GLY A 376 -13.34 -27.63 20.00
CA GLY A 376 -13.45 -26.52 20.94
C GLY A 376 -12.72 -25.25 20.49
N VAL A 377 -13.10 -24.11 21.08
CA VAL A 377 -12.59 -22.78 20.67
C VAL A 377 -11.08 -22.63 20.89
N GLU A 378 -10.55 -23.11 22.01
CA GLU A 378 -9.13 -22.90 22.34
C GLU A 378 -8.20 -23.65 21.36
N THR A 379 -8.55 -24.89 21.03
CA THR A 379 -7.81 -25.69 20.05
C THR A 379 -7.93 -25.08 18.64
N LEU A 380 -9.13 -24.62 18.26
CA LEU A 380 -9.32 -23.90 16.98
C LEU A 380 -8.46 -22.63 16.92
N ALA A 381 -8.47 -21.82 17.98
CA ALA A 381 -7.70 -20.59 18.05
C ALA A 381 -6.19 -20.86 18.00
N ARG A 382 -5.72 -21.90 18.71
CA ARG A 382 -4.32 -22.34 18.69
C ARG A 382 -3.87 -22.70 17.27
N TYR A 383 -4.53 -23.67 16.61
CA TYR A 383 -4.14 -24.08 15.26
C TYR A 383 -4.31 -22.97 14.23
N SER A 384 -5.30 -22.08 14.40
CA SER A 384 -5.43 -20.89 13.55
C SER A 384 -4.18 -20.01 13.62
N ARG A 385 -3.66 -19.77 14.83
CA ARG A 385 -2.45 -18.96 15.05
C ARG A 385 -1.18 -19.69 14.60
N GLU A 386 -1.10 -21.00 14.78
CA GLU A 386 0.02 -21.82 14.26
C GLU A 386 0.08 -21.81 12.73
N LEU A 387 -1.07 -21.69 12.05
CA LEU A 387 -1.18 -21.46 10.60
C LEU A 387 -1.02 -19.97 10.23
N GLY A 388 -0.69 -19.12 11.21
CA GLY A 388 -0.35 -17.71 11.07
C GLY A 388 -1.53 -16.74 10.99
N PHE A 389 -2.77 -17.20 11.21
CA PHE A 389 -3.91 -16.27 11.30
C PHE A 389 -3.87 -15.47 12.61
N GLY A 390 -4.39 -14.23 12.58
CA GLY A 390 -4.39 -13.35 13.74
C GLY A 390 -3.04 -12.70 14.04
N GLN A 391 -2.01 -13.03 13.26
CA GLN A 391 -0.69 -12.41 13.30
C GLN A 391 -0.55 -11.53 12.05
N SER A 392 0.10 -10.37 12.21
CA SER A 392 0.56 -9.60 11.05
C SER A 392 1.53 -10.48 10.27
N VAL A 393 1.23 -10.73 9.00
CA VAL A 393 2.23 -11.32 8.11
C VAL A 393 3.34 -10.26 7.95
N GLU A 394 4.60 -10.67 7.98
CA GLU A 394 5.71 -9.79 7.59
C GLU A 394 5.85 -9.92 6.08
N LEU A 395 4.95 -9.30 5.30
CA LEU A 395 5.35 -8.98 3.91
C LEU A 395 6.34 -7.83 4.04
N ASP A 396 7.17 -7.68 3.02
CA ASP A 396 7.83 -6.44 2.59
C ASP A 396 6.86 -5.23 2.36
N LEU A 397 5.62 -5.29 2.87
CA LEU A 397 4.57 -4.29 2.79
C LEU A 397 4.16 -3.85 4.20
N THR A 398 3.64 -2.62 4.27
CA THR A 398 3.10 -1.97 5.47
C THR A 398 2.29 -2.93 6.33
N ARG A 399 2.26 -2.74 7.66
CA ARG A 399 1.42 -3.53 8.60
C ARG A 399 0.10 -3.96 7.96
N MET A 400 0.02 -5.23 7.60
CA MET A 400 -1.18 -5.83 7.04
C MET A 400 -2.24 -5.92 8.12
N ALA A 401 -3.50 -5.99 7.72
CA ALA A 401 -4.57 -6.27 8.66
C ALA A 401 -4.28 -7.65 9.29
N PRO A 402 -4.00 -7.72 10.61
CA PRO A 402 -3.64 -8.99 11.26
C PRO A 402 -4.82 -9.97 11.29
N GLY A 403 -6.02 -9.49 10.96
CA GLY A 403 -7.26 -10.22 11.19
C GLY A 403 -7.59 -10.29 12.67
N LEU A 404 -8.45 -11.23 13.02
CA LEU A 404 -8.86 -11.52 14.37
C LEU A 404 -9.14 -13.02 14.49
N VAL A 405 -8.34 -13.71 15.30
CA VAL A 405 -8.63 -15.08 15.74
C VAL A 405 -9.21 -15.00 17.14
N PRO A 406 -10.53 -15.24 17.32
CA PRO A 406 -11.18 -15.12 18.60
C PRO A 406 -10.87 -16.33 19.50
N ASP A 407 -10.75 -16.08 20.80
CA ASP A 407 -10.74 -17.10 21.85
C ASP A 407 -11.54 -16.61 23.07
N SER A 408 -11.65 -17.46 24.10
CA SER A 408 -12.41 -17.11 25.31
C SER A 408 -11.82 -15.91 26.05
N ALA A 409 -10.49 -15.77 26.05
CA ALA A 409 -9.79 -14.68 26.72
C ALA A 409 -10.06 -13.34 26.02
N TRP A 410 -9.98 -13.30 24.69
CA TRP A 410 -10.33 -12.15 23.87
C TRP A 410 -11.77 -11.72 24.10
N LYS A 411 -12.73 -12.66 24.08
CA LYS A 411 -14.14 -12.33 24.27
C LYS A 411 -14.41 -11.77 25.67
N LYS A 412 -13.85 -12.39 26.70
CA LYS A 412 -13.93 -11.90 28.08
C LYS A 412 -13.31 -10.51 28.23
N GLY A 413 -12.19 -10.24 27.56
CA GLY A 413 -11.54 -8.94 27.53
C GLY A 413 -12.40 -7.86 26.89
N ARG A 414 -12.91 -8.13 25.68
CA ARG A 414 -13.62 -7.16 24.80
C ARG A 414 -15.06 -6.90 25.20
N PHE A 415 -15.80 -7.95 25.59
CA PHE A 415 -17.24 -7.91 25.84
C PHE A 415 -17.63 -8.17 27.30
N LYS A 416 -16.68 -8.54 28.17
CA LYS A 416 -16.94 -8.93 29.57
C LYS A 416 -17.93 -10.09 29.71
N GLN A 417 -17.94 -10.99 28.72
CA GLN A 417 -18.83 -12.16 28.67
C GLN A 417 -18.01 -13.46 28.51
N PRO A 418 -18.51 -14.59 29.04
CA PRO A 418 -17.90 -15.90 28.78
C PRO A 418 -18.12 -16.32 27.32
N TRP A 419 -17.33 -17.27 26.83
CA TRP A 419 -17.54 -17.89 25.54
C TRP A 419 -18.79 -18.80 25.57
N TYR A 420 -19.65 -18.69 24.56
CA TYR A 420 -20.83 -19.55 24.42
C TYR A 420 -20.58 -20.61 23.35
N GLU A 421 -21.04 -21.85 23.59
CA GLU A 421 -20.77 -22.99 22.71
C GLU A 421 -21.22 -22.77 21.24
N GLY A 422 -22.31 -22.02 21.02
CA GLY A 422 -22.79 -21.67 19.69
C GLY A 422 -21.85 -20.77 18.89
N GLU A 423 -20.96 -20.03 19.55
CA GLU A 423 -19.96 -19.20 18.90
C GLU A 423 -18.84 -20.06 18.30
N THR A 424 -18.53 -21.21 18.91
CA THR A 424 -17.62 -22.20 18.35
C THR A 424 -18.15 -22.74 17.01
N LEU A 425 -19.46 -22.93 16.89
CA LEU A 425 -20.06 -23.43 15.63
C LEU A 425 -19.89 -22.42 14.49
N ASN A 426 -20.11 -21.14 14.76
CA ASN A 426 -19.88 -20.07 13.79
C ASN A 426 -18.40 -19.97 13.44
N PHE A 427 -17.52 -20.00 14.45
CA PHE A 427 -16.07 -19.94 14.25
C PHE A 427 -15.58 -21.10 13.37
N ALA A 428 -16.04 -22.32 13.62
CA ALA A 428 -15.64 -23.53 12.88
C ALA A 428 -16.00 -23.50 11.39
N VAL A 429 -16.96 -22.67 10.96
CA VAL A 429 -17.30 -22.46 9.55
C VAL A 429 -16.82 -21.12 8.99
N GLY A 430 -15.97 -20.41 9.75
CA GLY A 430 -15.36 -19.15 9.34
C GLY A 430 -16.26 -17.93 9.47
N GLN A 431 -17.21 -17.95 10.41
CA GLN A 431 -18.16 -16.88 10.69
C GLN A 431 -18.04 -16.41 12.16
N GLY A 432 -18.86 -15.44 12.57
CA GLY A 432 -18.84 -14.89 13.92
C GLY A 432 -17.79 -13.80 14.06
N PHE A 433 -16.87 -13.93 15.02
CA PHE A 433 -15.85 -12.91 15.29
C PHE A 433 -14.57 -13.08 14.46
N LEU A 434 -14.41 -14.18 13.74
CA LEU A 434 -13.21 -14.45 12.95
C LEU A 434 -13.11 -13.48 11.77
N LEU A 435 -11.96 -12.85 11.63
CA LEU A 435 -11.60 -12.03 10.47
C LEU A 435 -10.22 -12.45 9.96
N VAL A 436 -10.06 -12.58 8.65
CA VAL A 436 -8.77 -12.92 8.02
C VAL A 436 -8.54 -12.06 6.79
N SER A 437 -7.29 -11.76 6.46
CA SER A 437 -6.95 -11.09 5.21
C SER A 437 -6.77 -12.10 4.07
N PRO A 438 -7.07 -11.73 2.81
CA PRO A 438 -6.85 -12.63 1.66
C PRO A 438 -5.43 -13.18 1.57
N ILE A 439 -4.42 -12.38 1.89
CA ILE A 439 -3.01 -12.82 1.91
C ILE A 439 -2.73 -13.93 2.95
N GLN A 440 -3.40 -13.91 4.12
CA GLN A 440 -3.30 -15.02 5.08
C GLN A 440 -3.91 -16.32 4.52
N VAL A 441 -5.00 -16.20 3.77
CA VAL A 441 -5.66 -17.35 3.10
C VAL A 441 -4.79 -17.90 1.96
N LEU A 442 -4.13 -17.03 1.19
CA LEU A 442 -3.15 -17.40 0.17
C LEU A 442 -2.00 -18.20 0.77
N ARG A 443 -1.41 -17.69 1.87
CA ARG A 443 -0.34 -18.37 2.60
C ARG A 443 -0.76 -19.75 3.09
N LEU A 444 -1.96 -19.88 3.68
CA LEU A 444 -2.50 -21.20 4.08
C LEU A 444 -2.49 -22.19 2.91
N CYS A 445 -2.98 -21.77 1.74
CA CYS A 445 -3.03 -22.64 0.57
C CYS A 445 -1.64 -23.02 0.05
N ALA A 446 -0.70 -22.10 0.09
CA ALA A 446 0.68 -22.38 -0.28
C ALA A 446 1.37 -23.35 0.70
N MET A 447 1.16 -23.20 2.01
CA MET A 447 1.66 -24.16 3.00
C MET A 447 1.08 -25.56 2.77
N ILE A 448 -0.21 -25.66 2.42
CA ILE A 448 -0.85 -26.94 2.05
C ILE A 448 -0.21 -27.51 0.78
N ALA A 449 0.02 -26.69 -0.25
CA ALA A 449 0.68 -27.10 -1.49
C ALA A 449 2.11 -27.60 -1.25
N LYS A 450 2.85 -26.97 -0.33
CA LYS A 450 4.22 -27.31 0.08
C LYS A 450 4.33 -28.41 1.15
N ASN A 451 3.25 -29.16 1.43
CA ASN A 451 3.28 -30.20 2.46
C ASN A 451 3.79 -29.70 3.84
N GLY A 452 3.45 -28.46 4.21
CA GLY A 452 3.67 -27.92 5.56
C GLY A 452 4.95 -27.12 5.74
N GLU A 453 5.66 -26.76 4.67
CA GLU A 453 6.69 -25.72 4.77
C GLU A 453 6.05 -24.36 5.06
N TRP A 454 6.60 -23.60 6.01
CA TRP A 454 6.19 -22.22 6.24
C TRP A 454 6.46 -21.38 5.00
N VAL A 455 5.48 -20.54 4.66
CA VAL A 455 5.51 -19.68 3.49
C VAL A 455 5.46 -18.24 3.93
N GLU A 456 6.39 -17.44 3.43
CA GLU A 456 6.43 -16.00 3.65
C GLU A 456 6.37 -15.31 2.28
N PRO A 457 5.20 -14.76 1.90
CA PRO A 457 5.06 -14.19 0.58
C PRO A 457 6.02 -13.00 0.39
N LYS A 458 6.80 -13.05 -0.69
CA LYS A 458 7.81 -12.04 -1.03
C LYS A 458 7.28 -11.10 -2.09
N LEU A 459 7.59 -9.81 -1.94
CA LEU A 459 7.28 -8.81 -2.98
C LEU A 459 8.55 -8.22 -3.59
N LEU A 460 9.67 -8.24 -2.88
CA LEU A 460 10.97 -7.87 -3.44
C LEU A 460 11.69 -9.07 -4.04
N ARG A 461 12.27 -8.85 -5.22
CA ARG A 461 13.15 -9.81 -5.87
C ARG A 461 14.57 -9.69 -5.31
N GLY A 462 15.28 -10.82 -5.20
CA GLY A 462 16.67 -10.84 -4.74
C GLY A 462 16.84 -10.73 -3.22
N VAL A 463 15.75 -10.84 -2.46
CA VAL A 463 15.81 -11.01 -1.00
C VAL A 463 15.96 -12.49 -0.71
N GLU A 464 17.21 -12.90 -0.50
CA GLU A 464 17.51 -14.24 0.01
C GLU A 464 16.92 -14.39 1.43
N PRO A 465 16.38 -15.58 1.75
CA PRO A 465 15.94 -15.85 3.11
C PRO A 465 17.12 -15.71 4.06
N ASP A 466 16.88 -15.13 5.23
CA ASP A 466 17.89 -15.03 6.27
C ASP A 466 18.34 -16.46 6.65
N PRO A 467 19.62 -16.83 6.43
CA PRO A 467 20.11 -18.16 6.77
C PRO A 467 20.04 -18.46 8.28
N GLU A 468 19.95 -17.43 9.14
CA GLU A 468 19.77 -17.60 10.60
C GLU A 468 18.33 -18.01 10.98
N PHE A 469 17.35 -17.77 10.11
CA PHE A 469 15.95 -18.14 10.31
C PHE A 469 15.48 -19.15 9.26
N PRO A 470 15.88 -20.43 9.40
CA PRO A 470 15.50 -21.46 8.43
C PRO A 470 13.98 -21.60 8.34
N ARG A 471 13.49 -21.91 7.12
CA ARG A 471 12.07 -22.16 6.86
C ARG A 471 11.52 -23.18 7.86
N LYS A 472 10.73 -22.70 8.83
CA LYS A 472 10.10 -23.56 9.83
C LYS A 472 9.05 -24.43 9.12
N LYS A 473 8.87 -25.67 9.57
CA LYS A 473 7.66 -26.43 9.21
C LYS A 473 6.54 -26.06 10.17
N ILE A 474 5.31 -25.97 9.68
CA ILE A 474 4.15 -25.89 10.56
C ILE A 474 4.01 -27.20 11.35
N ALA A 475 3.47 -27.12 12.55
CA ALA A 475 3.25 -28.27 13.42
C ALA A 475 2.00 -29.08 12.99
N ILE A 476 1.96 -29.47 11.71
CA ILE A 476 0.90 -30.26 11.08
C ILE A 476 1.53 -31.50 10.45
N HIS A 477 0.97 -32.67 10.71
CA HIS A 477 1.42 -33.92 10.13
C HIS A 477 1.20 -33.93 8.61
N PRO A 478 2.22 -34.31 7.80
CA PRO A 478 2.09 -34.36 6.34
C PRO A 478 0.93 -35.21 5.83
N GLU A 479 0.56 -36.28 6.55
CA GLU A 479 -0.58 -37.14 6.19
C GLU A 479 -1.92 -36.38 6.29
N HIS A 480 -2.09 -35.50 7.26
CA HIS A 480 -3.29 -34.67 7.37
C HIS A 480 -3.35 -33.64 6.24
N LEU A 481 -2.20 -33.07 5.83
CA LEU A 481 -2.14 -32.19 4.67
C LEU A 481 -2.53 -32.91 3.38
N LYS A 482 -2.10 -34.17 3.18
CA LYS A 482 -2.54 -34.99 2.03
C LYS A 482 -4.05 -35.20 2.01
N VAL A 483 -4.66 -35.47 3.16
CA VAL A 483 -6.14 -35.58 3.29
C VAL A 483 -6.82 -34.28 2.88
N ILE A 484 -6.32 -33.13 3.33
CA ILE A 484 -6.85 -31.82 2.94
C ILE A 484 -6.67 -31.56 1.44
N ARG A 485 -5.50 -31.86 0.87
CA ARG A 485 -5.23 -31.74 -0.58
C ARG A 485 -6.24 -32.54 -1.39
N GLN A 486 -6.49 -33.80 -1.03
CA GLN A 486 -7.49 -34.66 -1.69
C GLN A 486 -8.93 -34.11 -1.52
N GLY A 487 -9.29 -33.59 -0.35
CA GLY A 487 -10.57 -32.92 -0.14
C GLY A 487 -10.72 -31.68 -1.02
N MET A 488 -9.68 -30.86 -1.14
CA MET A 488 -9.64 -29.68 -2.01
C MET A 488 -9.69 -30.04 -3.50
N LEU A 489 -9.10 -31.16 -3.91
CA LEU A 489 -9.24 -31.70 -5.27
C LEU A 489 -10.71 -32.02 -5.56
N LYS A 490 -11.38 -32.76 -4.67
CA LYS A 490 -12.80 -33.12 -4.83
C LYS A 490 -13.72 -31.91 -4.93
N VAL A 491 -13.41 -30.80 -4.27
CA VAL A 491 -14.20 -29.55 -4.38
C VAL A 491 -14.30 -29.08 -5.84
N VAL A 492 -13.28 -29.28 -6.66
CA VAL A 492 -13.26 -28.81 -8.05
C VAL A 492 -13.52 -29.95 -9.04
N GLU A 493 -12.92 -31.12 -8.82
CA GLU A 493 -12.90 -32.22 -9.79
C GLU A 493 -14.07 -33.21 -9.63
N SER A 494 -14.81 -33.18 -8.52
CA SER A 494 -15.98 -34.05 -8.35
C SER A 494 -17.26 -33.46 -8.98
N GLU A 495 -18.16 -34.33 -9.43
CA GLU A 495 -19.53 -34.00 -9.89
C GLU A 495 -20.44 -33.43 -8.79
N PHE A 496 -20.05 -33.52 -7.52
CA PHE A 496 -20.75 -32.88 -6.40
C PHE A 496 -19.96 -31.72 -5.77
N GLY A 497 -18.79 -31.40 -6.32
CA GLY A 497 -17.90 -30.36 -5.83
C GLY A 497 -18.49 -28.96 -5.95
N THR A 498 -18.42 -28.19 -4.86
CA THR A 498 -18.91 -26.79 -4.84
C THR A 498 -18.10 -25.82 -5.72
N GLY A 499 -16.91 -26.22 -6.19
CA GLY A 499 -15.98 -25.41 -6.97
C GLY A 499 -15.84 -25.81 -8.43
N GLN A 500 -16.73 -26.67 -8.96
CA GLN A 500 -16.67 -27.17 -10.35
C GLN A 500 -16.50 -26.10 -11.42
N LEU A 501 -17.11 -24.93 -11.24
CA LEU A 501 -17.03 -23.84 -12.21
C LEU A 501 -15.63 -23.23 -12.33
N ALA A 502 -14.70 -23.58 -11.44
CA ALA A 502 -13.29 -23.21 -11.53
C ALA A 502 -12.46 -24.19 -12.38
N ARG A 503 -13.00 -25.38 -12.68
CA ARG A 503 -12.28 -26.45 -13.39
C ARG A 503 -11.77 -25.95 -14.75
N VAL A 504 -10.51 -26.25 -15.04
CA VAL A 504 -9.85 -26.00 -16.30
C VAL A 504 -9.55 -27.31 -17.02
N ASP A 505 -9.33 -27.22 -18.33
CA ASP A 505 -9.34 -28.38 -19.20
C ASP A 505 -7.92 -28.94 -19.43
N PHE A 506 -6.91 -28.30 -18.85
CA PHE A 506 -5.49 -28.56 -19.13
C PHE A 506 -4.71 -29.18 -17.97
N ASP A 507 -5.23 -29.16 -16.75
CA ASP A 507 -4.75 -29.95 -15.61
C ASP A 507 -5.79 -29.90 -14.48
N MET A 508 -5.61 -30.70 -13.45
CA MET A 508 -6.45 -30.70 -12.24
C MET A 508 -5.99 -29.63 -11.24
N MET A 509 -6.94 -29.14 -10.44
CA MET A 509 -6.65 -28.17 -9.40
C MET A 509 -7.24 -28.56 -8.04
N ALA A 510 -6.59 -28.09 -6.97
CA ALA A 510 -7.15 -28.15 -5.63
C ALA A 510 -7.68 -26.77 -5.24
N GLY A 511 -8.89 -26.71 -4.71
CA GLY A 511 -9.47 -25.45 -4.26
C GLY A 511 -10.47 -25.58 -3.12
N LYS A 512 -10.85 -24.43 -2.57
CA LYS A 512 -11.94 -24.30 -1.61
C LYS A 512 -12.73 -23.02 -1.87
N THR A 513 -14.03 -23.18 -2.04
CA THR A 513 -14.98 -22.07 -2.12
C THR A 513 -15.39 -21.57 -0.73
N GLY A 514 -15.70 -20.29 -0.63
CA GLY A 514 -16.24 -19.66 0.56
C GLY A 514 -17.37 -18.69 0.24
N THR A 515 -18.43 -18.75 1.03
CA THR A 515 -19.50 -17.76 1.04
C THR A 515 -19.62 -17.26 2.46
N ALA A 516 -19.35 -15.98 2.68
CA ALA A 516 -19.31 -15.38 4.01
C ALA A 516 -20.45 -14.37 4.18
N GLN A 517 -21.20 -14.43 5.28
CA GLN A 517 -22.45 -13.66 5.40
C GLN A 517 -22.11 -12.21 5.73
N ALA A 518 -22.78 -11.26 5.07
CA ALA A 518 -22.52 -9.83 5.22
C ALA A 518 -23.81 -9.00 5.33
N PRO A 519 -24.76 -9.33 6.22
CA PRO A 519 -26.04 -8.63 6.30
C PRO A 519 -25.85 -7.12 6.58
N PRO A 520 -26.62 -6.22 5.93
CA PRO A 520 -27.74 -6.47 5.02
C PRO A 520 -27.35 -6.70 3.55
N HIS A 521 -26.05 -6.77 3.23
CA HIS A 521 -25.56 -6.95 1.87
C HIS A 521 -25.52 -8.42 1.45
N GLU A 522 -25.33 -8.63 0.14
CA GLU A 522 -24.99 -9.94 -0.43
C GLU A 522 -23.76 -10.53 0.27
N PRO A 523 -23.67 -11.86 0.43
CA PRO A 523 -22.49 -12.51 0.98
C PRO A 523 -21.20 -12.16 0.22
N HIS A 524 -20.06 -12.21 0.91
CA HIS A 524 -18.76 -12.16 0.25
C HIS A 524 -18.46 -13.50 -0.44
N ALA A 525 -17.91 -13.43 -1.64
CA ALA A 525 -17.52 -14.60 -2.42
C ALA A 525 -16.00 -14.81 -2.34
N TRP A 526 -15.60 -16.01 -1.94
CA TRP A 526 -14.20 -16.43 -1.81
C TRP A 526 -13.93 -17.67 -2.65
N MET A 527 -12.73 -17.74 -3.21
CA MET A 527 -12.13 -19.01 -3.62
C MET A 527 -10.62 -18.95 -3.45
N THR A 528 -10.02 -20.05 -3.01
CA THR A 528 -8.58 -20.17 -2.81
C THR A 528 -8.12 -21.56 -3.22
N GLY A 529 -6.85 -21.72 -3.58
CA GLY A 529 -6.35 -23.02 -4.01
C GLY A 529 -4.92 -22.98 -4.53
N PHE A 530 -4.53 -24.08 -5.17
CA PHE A 530 -3.25 -24.21 -5.85
C PHE A 530 -3.39 -25.03 -7.14
N PHE A 531 -2.45 -24.82 -8.05
CA PHE A 531 -2.45 -25.38 -9.39
C PHE A 531 -1.02 -25.60 -9.91
N PRO A 532 -0.74 -26.67 -10.69
CA PRO A 532 -1.52 -27.90 -10.80
C PRO A 532 -1.68 -28.67 -9.48
N TYR A 533 -2.51 -29.72 -9.46
CA TYR A 533 -2.70 -30.54 -8.26
C TYR A 533 -1.48 -31.41 -7.91
N ASN A 534 -0.92 -32.08 -8.93
CA ASN A 534 0.14 -33.09 -8.75
C ASN A 534 1.50 -32.45 -8.44
N ASP A 535 1.90 -31.45 -9.24
CA ASP A 535 3.10 -30.62 -9.02
C ASP A 535 2.68 -29.14 -8.87
N PRO A 536 2.35 -28.68 -7.65
CA PRO A 536 1.88 -27.31 -7.44
C PRO A 536 2.92 -26.26 -7.82
N GLN A 537 2.57 -25.41 -8.78
CA GLN A 537 3.43 -24.31 -9.24
C GLN A 537 2.98 -22.96 -8.68
N ILE A 538 1.67 -22.75 -8.56
CA ILE A 538 1.07 -21.53 -8.04
C ILE A 538 0.04 -21.79 -6.95
N ALA A 539 -0.02 -20.90 -5.97
CA ALA A 539 -1.18 -20.72 -5.11
C ALA A 539 -1.93 -19.45 -5.50
N PHE A 540 -3.24 -19.42 -5.27
CA PHE A 540 -4.06 -18.25 -5.55
C PHE A 540 -5.13 -18.05 -4.49
N VAL A 541 -5.58 -16.80 -4.36
CA VAL A 541 -6.77 -16.41 -3.61
C VAL A 541 -7.54 -15.37 -4.42
N LEU A 542 -8.86 -15.49 -4.41
CA LEU A 542 -9.78 -14.54 -5.01
C LEU A 542 -10.89 -14.22 -4.02
N PHE A 543 -11.12 -12.93 -3.83
CA PHE A 543 -12.14 -12.39 -2.94
C PHE A 543 -12.95 -11.31 -3.66
N VAL A 544 -14.27 -11.40 -3.56
CA VAL A 544 -15.21 -10.38 -4.04
C VAL A 544 -16.14 -9.97 -2.90
N GLU A 545 -16.02 -8.70 -2.50
CA GLU A 545 -16.85 -8.08 -1.49
C GLU A 545 -18.30 -8.01 -2.01
N HIS A 546 -19.24 -8.59 -1.26
CA HIS A 546 -20.65 -8.69 -1.66
C HIS A 546 -20.85 -9.34 -3.04
N GLY A 547 -19.97 -10.28 -3.40
CA GLY A 547 -19.99 -11.00 -4.68
C GLY A 547 -21.00 -12.16 -4.75
N GLY A 548 -21.79 -12.39 -3.70
CA GLY A 548 -22.73 -13.48 -3.59
C GLY A 548 -22.02 -14.82 -3.34
N SER A 549 -22.16 -15.76 -4.26
CA SER A 549 -21.68 -17.14 -4.06
C SER A 549 -20.22 -17.35 -4.48
N GLY A 550 -19.41 -17.92 -3.58
CA GLY A 550 -18.04 -18.36 -3.89
C GLY A 550 -17.99 -19.44 -4.98
N GLY A 551 -18.95 -20.37 -5.00
CA GLY A 551 -19.01 -21.45 -5.99
C GLY A 551 -19.47 -21.01 -7.39
N ILE A 552 -19.94 -19.77 -7.53
CA ILE A 552 -20.42 -19.23 -8.81
C ILE A 552 -19.53 -18.07 -9.23
N THR A 553 -19.54 -16.96 -8.47
CA THR A 553 -18.83 -15.74 -8.81
C THR A 553 -17.33 -15.95 -8.72
N ALA A 554 -16.82 -16.41 -7.56
CA ALA A 554 -15.39 -16.56 -7.37
C ALA A 554 -14.82 -17.71 -8.21
N ALA A 555 -15.53 -18.84 -8.31
CA ALA A 555 -15.11 -19.97 -9.14
C ALA A 555 -14.95 -19.63 -10.62
N ARG A 556 -15.91 -18.92 -11.23
CA ARG A 556 -15.80 -18.48 -12.63
C ARG A 556 -14.62 -17.54 -12.86
N LEU A 557 -14.39 -16.61 -11.93
CA LEU A 557 -13.24 -15.69 -12.02
C LEU A 557 -11.91 -16.45 -11.85
N VAL A 558 -11.85 -17.46 -10.99
CA VAL A 558 -10.65 -18.32 -10.86
C VAL A 558 -10.38 -19.10 -12.13
N LYS A 559 -11.40 -19.67 -12.79
CA LYS A 559 -11.22 -20.34 -14.10
C LYS A 559 -10.57 -19.40 -15.11
N GLN A 560 -11.09 -18.17 -15.24
CA GLN A 560 -10.55 -17.16 -16.14
C GLN A 560 -9.14 -16.72 -15.74
N ALA A 561 -8.87 -16.55 -14.45
CA ALA A 561 -7.54 -16.20 -13.96
C ALA A 561 -6.50 -17.30 -14.24
N LEU A 562 -6.87 -18.58 -14.13
CA LEU A 562 -6.00 -19.71 -14.49
C LEU A 562 -5.77 -19.81 -16.01
N GLN A 563 -6.76 -19.48 -16.83
CA GLN A 563 -6.58 -19.36 -18.28
C GLN A 563 -5.58 -18.25 -18.62
N ILE A 564 -5.73 -17.07 -18.01
CA ILE A 564 -4.77 -15.95 -18.14
C ILE A 564 -3.38 -16.40 -17.69
N TRP A 565 -3.25 -17.13 -16.57
CA TRP A 565 -1.98 -17.65 -16.09
C TRP A 565 -1.35 -18.60 -17.12
N LYS A 566 -2.12 -19.55 -17.67
CA LYS A 566 -1.65 -20.48 -18.71
C LYS A 566 -1.19 -19.74 -19.96
N GLU A 567 -1.91 -18.72 -20.39
CA GLU A 567 -1.52 -17.93 -21.57
C GLU A 567 -0.26 -17.09 -21.32
N THR A 568 -0.02 -16.68 -20.07
CA THR A 568 1.14 -15.86 -19.71
C THR A 568 2.41 -16.69 -19.47
N TYR A 569 2.27 -17.87 -18.87
CA TYR A 569 3.40 -18.70 -18.42
C TYR A 569 3.48 -20.07 -19.10
N GLY A 570 2.45 -20.48 -19.82
CA GLY A 570 2.47 -21.70 -20.61
C GLY A 570 3.49 -21.59 -21.74
N GLN A 571 4.18 -22.69 -22.01
CA GLN A 571 4.97 -22.82 -23.23
C GLN A 571 4.03 -22.60 -24.44
N PRO A 572 4.42 -21.81 -25.45
CA PRO A 572 3.63 -21.73 -26.68
C PRO A 572 3.44 -23.16 -27.22
N VAL A 573 2.20 -23.49 -27.58
CA VAL A 573 1.93 -24.75 -28.28
C VAL A 573 2.66 -24.64 -29.61
N ALA A 574 3.69 -25.47 -29.78
CA ALA A 574 4.51 -25.54 -30.99
C ALA A 574 3.68 -25.90 -32.22
#